data_AF-A0A3D4UGE8-F1
#
_entry.id   AF-A0A3D4UGE8-F1
#
_cell.length_a   1.000
_cell.length_b   1.000
_cell.length_c   1.000
_cell.angle_alpha   90.00
_cell.angle_beta   90.00
_cell.angle_gamma   90.00
#
_symmetry.space_group_name_H-M   'P 1'
#
loop_
_entity.id
_entity.type
_entity.pdbx_description
1 polymer ?
#
loop_
_entity_poly.entity_id
_entity_poly.type
_entity_poly.pdbx_seq_one_letter_code
_entity_poly.pdbx_strand_id
1 'polypeptide(L)'
;MCGRFPQVFDAHALERLRDLLIGAAYFDDEMINALADHHPRSYNIAPTQHAAIIHPDHDRRRLRTGLAHFGLIPSWAKERSISAKMINARSETIWEKPAFRGLIGSRRALLPINGFYEWQAIPSQPGQK
;
A
#
# COMPACT_ATOMS: atom_id res chain seq x y z
N MET A 1 -2.01 -11.61 -10.42
CA MET A 1 -2.17 -10.28 -9.77
C MET A 1 -1.29 -10.31 -8.54
N CYS A 2 -0.42 -9.31 -8.35
CA CYS A 2 0.49 -9.32 -7.22
C CYS A 2 -0.29 -9.26 -5.89
N GLY A 3 -0.09 -10.28 -5.06
CA GLY A 3 -0.73 -10.39 -3.74
C GLY A 3 0.26 -10.32 -2.59
N ARG A 4 1.57 -10.32 -2.86
CA ARG A 4 2.61 -10.31 -1.84
C ARG A 4 3.78 -9.44 -2.24
N PHE A 5 4.36 -8.75 -1.27
CA PHE A 5 5.54 -7.92 -1.49
C PHE A 5 6.41 -7.77 -0.23
N PRO A 6 7.73 -7.60 -0.39
CA PRO A 6 8.60 -7.12 0.67
C PRO A 6 8.50 -5.59 0.82
N GLN A 7 8.45 -5.14 2.06
CA GLN A 7 8.66 -3.75 2.46
C GLN A 7 9.65 -3.75 3.63
N VAL A 8 10.93 -3.65 3.27
CA VAL A 8 12.07 -3.74 4.20
C VAL A 8 12.79 -2.41 4.39
N PHE A 9 12.19 -1.31 3.92
CA PHE A 9 12.63 0.04 4.25
C PHE A 9 12.55 0.27 5.76
N ASP A 10 13.59 0.84 6.35
CA ASP A 10 13.48 1.41 7.68
C ASP A 10 12.70 2.75 7.62
N ALA A 11 12.28 3.25 8.79
CA ALA A 11 11.53 4.50 8.88
C ALA A 11 12.27 5.67 8.23
N HIS A 12 13.59 5.74 8.41
CA HIS A 12 14.42 6.78 7.80
C HIS A 12 14.40 6.72 6.26
N ALA A 13 14.45 5.54 5.67
CA ALA A 13 14.38 5.37 4.22
C ALA A 13 13.03 5.78 3.64
N LEU A 14 11.94 5.51 4.35
CA LEU A 14 10.60 5.96 3.97
C LEU A 14 10.47 7.48 4.05
N GLU A 15 11.01 8.12 5.10
CA GLU A 15 11.02 9.59 5.19
C GLU A 15 11.91 10.22 4.12
N ARG A 16 13.08 9.65 3.84
CA ARG A 16 13.94 10.15 2.74
C ARG A 16 13.21 10.08 1.40
N LEU A 17 12.48 8.99 1.14
CA LEU A 17 11.68 8.87 -0.08
C LEU A 17 10.58 9.94 -0.13
N ARG A 18 9.89 10.19 0.99
CA ARG A 18 8.90 11.26 1.11
C ARG A 18 9.51 12.63 0.82
N ASP A 19 10.66 12.93 1.40
CA ASP A 19 11.33 14.22 1.26
C ASP A 19 11.84 14.45 -0.18
N LEU A 20 12.33 13.40 -0.84
CA LEU A 20 12.68 13.44 -2.27
C LEU A 20 11.47 13.80 -3.16
N LEU A 21 10.26 13.39 -2.79
CA LEU A 21 9.04 13.70 -3.54
C LEU A 21 8.57 15.15 -3.34
N ILE A 22 8.89 15.77 -2.21
CA ILE A 22 8.49 17.16 -1.88
C ILE A 22 9.58 18.16 -2.30
N GLY A 23 10.84 17.73 -2.44
CA GLY A 23 11.97 18.62 -2.68
C GLY A 23 12.32 19.49 -1.47
N ALA A 24 11.82 19.13 -0.29
CA ALA A 24 12.08 19.81 0.97
C ALA A 24 12.28 18.77 2.07
N ALA A 25 13.37 18.90 2.82
CA ALA A 25 13.65 18.03 3.95
C ALA A 25 12.86 18.51 5.18
N TYR A 26 12.05 17.63 5.76
CA TYR A 26 11.36 17.89 7.04
C TYR A 26 11.62 16.70 7.95
N PHE A 27 12.67 16.78 8.76
CA PHE A 27 13.00 15.74 9.73
C PHE A 27 12.20 15.97 11.02
N ASP A 28 11.43 14.96 11.41
CA ASP A 28 10.68 14.90 12.66
C ASP A 28 10.97 13.53 13.30
N ASP A 29 11.90 13.52 14.27
CA ASP A 29 12.40 12.30 14.90
C ASP A 29 11.30 11.56 15.69
N GLU A 30 10.31 12.28 16.23
CA GLU A 30 9.18 11.67 16.94
C GLU A 30 8.32 10.84 15.98
N MET A 31 8.05 11.39 14.80
CA MET A 31 7.33 10.69 13.74
C MET A 31 8.10 9.46 13.22
N ILE A 32 9.42 9.59 13.03
CA ILE A 32 10.28 8.49 12.57
C ILE A 32 10.22 7.32 13.56
N ASN A 33 10.34 7.61 14.86
CA ASN A 33 10.29 6.59 15.90
C ASN A 33 8.90 5.94 15.97
N ALA A 34 7.83 6.73 15.91
CA ALA A 34 6.47 6.19 15.87
C ALA A 34 6.25 5.25 14.68
N LEU A 35 6.74 5.58 13.49
CA LEU A 35 6.65 4.71 12.32
C LEU A 35 7.48 3.43 12.49
N ALA A 36 8.69 3.54 13.04
CA ALA A 36 9.58 2.41 13.28
C ALA A 36 8.97 1.39 14.25
N ASP A 37 8.31 1.87 15.32
CA ASP A 37 7.68 1.02 16.33
C ASP A 37 6.46 0.28 15.80
N HIS A 38 5.71 0.88 14.86
CA HIS A 38 4.42 0.37 14.42
C HIS A 38 4.47 -0.35 13.06
N HIS A 39 5.57 -0.28 12.32
CA HIS A 39 5.77 -1.00 11.07
C HIS A 39 7.14 -1.70 11.02
N PRO A 40 7.27 -2.88 11.64
CA PRO A 40 8.49 -3.66 11.51
C PRO A 40 8.68 -4.05 10.04
N ARG A 41 9.93 -3.96 9.58
CA ARG A 41 10.34 -4.42 8.25
C ARG A 41 9.82 -5.83 8.00
N SER A 42 9.20 -6.04 6.85
CA SER A 42 8.62 -7.34 6.48
C SER A 42 9.07 -7.74 5.10
N TYR A 43 9.58 -8.97 4.99
CA TYR A 43 9.88 -9.59 3.69
C TYR A 43 8.63 -10.08 2.97
N ASN A 44 7.45 -10.03 3.61
CA ASN A 44 6.33 -10.83 3.14
C ASN A 44 4.94 -10.28 3.54
N ILE A 45 4.67 -9.03 3.18
CA ILE A 45 3.35 -8.42 3.38
C ILE A 45 2.32 -9.13 2.49
N ALA A 46 1.21 -9.52 3.11
CA ALA A 46 0.09 -10.26 2.52
C ALA A 46 -1.21 -9.43 2.60
N PRO A 47 -2.27 -9.82 1.87
CA PRO A 47 -3.58 -9.19 1.97
C PRO A 47 -4.02 -9.04 3.42
N THR A 48 -4.73 -7.94 3.70
CA THR A 48 -5.25 -7.55 5.02
C THR A 48 -4.22 -7.19 6.09
N GLN A 49 -2.93 -7.27 5.80
CA GLN A 49 -1.89 -6.73 6.67
C GLN A 49 -1.73 -5.22 6.47
N HIS A 50 -1.06 -4.55 7.41
CA HIS A 50 -0.70 -3.15 7.23
C HIS A 50 0.58 -3.01 6.41
N ALA A 51 0.64 -1.96 5.60
CA ALA A 51 1.84 -1.55 4.88
C ALA A 51 2.06 -0.05 5.08
N ALA A 52 3.32 0.37 5.12
CA ALA A 52 3.68 1.77 5.12
C ALA A 52 3.38 2.40 3.75
N ILE A 53 2.76 3.58 3.76
CA ILE A 53 2.41 4.36 2.59
C ILE A 53 2.86 5.81 2.78
N ILE A 54 3.00 6.51 1.66
CA ILE A 54 3.16 7.97 1.63
C ILE A 54 1.88 8.56 1.06
N HIS A 55 1.21 9.43 1.80
CA HIS A 55 -0.08 10.01 1.41
C HIS A 55 -0.15 11.50 1.75
N PRO A 56 -0.99 12.29 1.06
CA PRO A 56 -1.22 13.67 1.44
C PRO A 56 -1.87 13.73 2.83
N ASP A 57 -1.54 14.75 3.61
CA ASP A 57 -2.25 15.07 4.82
C ASP A 57 -3.64 15.63 4.55
N HIS A 58 -4.38 15.94 5.62
CA HIS A 58 -5.79 16.30 5.53
C HIS A 58 -6.05 17.55 4.66
N ASP A 59 -5.18 18.57 4.75
CA ASP A 59 -5.26 19.79 3.95
C ASP A 59 -4.53 19.67 2.60
N ARG A 60 -3.90 18.52 2.32
CA ARG A 60 -3.13 18.20 1.12
C ARG A 60 -1.96 19.14 0.87
N ARG A 61 -1.43 19.78 1.91
CA ARG A 61 -0.27 20.67 1.79
C ARG A 61 1.05 19.96 2.00
N ARG A 62 1.02 18.77 2.62
CA ARG A 62 2.22 17.98 2.90
C ARG A 62 1.97 16.51 2.56
N LEU A 63 3.04 15.78 2.25
CA LEU A 63 2.98 14.32 2.30
C LEU A 63 3.36 13.86 3.71
N ARG A 64 2.77 12.75 4.13
CA ARG A 64 3.06 12.06 5.38
C ARG A 64 3.26 10.59 5.11
N THR A 65 4.10 9.97 5.90
CA THR A 65 4.20 8.52 6.03
C THR A 65 3.15 8.04 7.02
N GLY A 66 2.62 6.85 6.80
CA GLY A 66 1.63 6.25 7.70
C GLY A 66 1.35 4.81 7.33
N LEU A 67 0.53 4.15 8.13
CA LEU A 67 0.14 2.76 7.92
C LEU A 67 -1.25 2.66 7.31
N ALA A 68 -1.37 1.82 6.29
CA ALA A 68 -2.65 1.52 5.65
C ALA A 68 -2.88 0.01 5.56
N HIS A 69 -4.15 -0.37 5.71
CA HIS A 69 -4.60 -1.73 5.52
C HIS A 69 -4.53 -2.12 4.03
N PHE A 70 -3.83 -3.21 3.70
CA PHE A 70 -3.71 -3.70 2.33
C PHE A 70 -4.99 -4.42 1.89
N GLY A 71 -5.85 -3.66 1.23
CA GLY A 71 -7.17 -4.10 0.78
C GLY A 71 -8.19 -3.01 1.07
N LEU A 72 -8.81 -2.46 0.03
CA LEU A 72 -9.78 -1.38 0.19
C LEU A 72 -11.04 -1.89 0.90
N ILE A 73 -11.51 -1.14 1.89
CA ILE A 73 -12.83 -1.33 2.51
C ILE A 73 -13.74 -0.21 1.97
N PRO A 74 -14.66 -0.52 1.04
CA PRO A 74 -15.60 0.48 0.55
C PRO A 74 -16.50 0.99 1.68
N SER A 75 -16.91 2.26 1.64
CA SER A 75 -17.73 2.87 2.70
C SER A 75 -19.10 2.21 2.90
N TRP A 76 -19.63 1.54 1.87
CA TRP A 76 -20.88 0.80 1.90
C TRP A 76 -20.74 -0.64 2.41
N ALA A 77 -19.50 -1.12 2.60
CA ALA A 77 -19.28 -2.48 3.05
C ALA A 77 -19.66 -2.63 4.53
N LYS A 78 -20.47 -3.66 4.82
CA LYS A 78 -20.87 -4.00 6.19
C LYS A 78 -19.78 -4.78 6.94
N GLU A 79 -18.94 -5.51 6.21
CA GLU A 79 -17.89 -6.34 6.77
C GLU A 79 -16.52 -6.04 6.16
N ARG A 80 -15.48 -6.13 7.00
CA ARG A 80 -14.09 -5.92 6.58
C ARG A 80 -13.53 -7.04 5.70
N SER A 81 -14.13 -8.22 5.72
CA SER A 81 -13.72 -9.40 4.95
C SER A 81 -13.66 -9.14 3.43
N ILE A 82 -14.44 -8.17 2.93
CA ILE A 82 -14.40 -7.74 1.53
C ILE A 82 -13.02 -7.22 1.09
N SER A 83 -12.24 -6.68 2.02
CA SER A 83 -10.94 -6.07 1.73
C SER A 83 -9.94 -7.06 1.11
N ALA A 84 -10.00 -8.33 1.48
CA ALA A 84 -9.16 -9.38 0.91
C ALA A 84 -9.38 -9.56 -0.61
N LYS A 85 -10.55 -9.17 -1.13
CA LYS A 85 -10.88 -9.19 -2.56
C LYS A 85 -10.58 -7.86 -3.26
N MET A 86 -10.21 -6.82 -2.51
CA MET A 86 -10.02 -5.45 -2.98
C MET A 86 -8.57 -4.98 -2.83
N ILE A 87 -7.63 -5.90 -2.99
CA ILE A 87 -6.19 -5.64 -2.87
C ILE A 87 -5.57 -4.96 -4.10
N ASN A 88 -6.21 -5.09 -5.27
CA ASN A 88 -5.73 -4.52 -6.53
C ASN A 88 -6.85 -3.74 -7.23
N ALA A 89 -6.47 -2.66 -7.92
CA ALA A 89 -7.36 -1.89 -8.79
C ALA A 89 -6.77 -1.85 -10.20
N ARG A 90 -7.55 -2.30 -11.20
CA ARG A 90 -7.16 -2.27 -12.61
C ARG A 90 -7.24 -0.83 -13.13
N SER A 91 -6.16 -0.32 -13.71
CA SER A 91 -6.07 1.06 -14.22
C SER A 91 -7.12 1.34 -15.30
N GLU A 92 -7.48 0.33 -16.08
CA GLU A 92 -8.44 0.42 -17.18
C GLU A 92 -9.87 0.68 -16.69
N THR A 93 -10.21 0.22 -15.48
CA THR A 93 -11.61 0.26 -14.96
C THR A 93 -11.76 1.05 -13.66
N ILE A 94 -10.68 1.66 -13.18
CA ILE A 94 -10.66 2.35 -11.86
C ILE A 94 -11.66 3.51 -11.78
N TRP A 95 -11.96 4.15 -12.91
CA TRP A 95 -12.90 5.26 -13.02
C TRP A 95 -14.37 4.82 -13.04
N GLU A 96 -14.64 3.55 -13.34
CA GLU A 96 -15.99 3.01 -13.50
C GLU A 96 -16.46 2.27 -12.25
N LYS A 97 -15.56 1.51 -11.62
CA LYS A 97 -15.92 0.61 -10.52
C LYS A 97 -16.36 1.40 -9.27
N PRO A 98 -17.55 1.13 -8.70
CA PRO A 98 -18.08 1.88 -7.55
C PRO A 98 -17.17 1.94 -6.34
N ALA A 99 -16.35 0.91 -6.11
CA ALA A 99 -15.40 0.87 -5.01
C ALA A 99 -14.29 1.93 -5.16
N PHE A 100 -13.89 2.28 -6.38
CA PHE A 100 -12.69 3.11 -6.64
C PHE A 100 -13.00 4.48 -7.24
N ARG A 101 -14.08 4.62 -8.02
CA ARG A 101 -14.37 5.83 -8.82
C ARG A 101 -14.41 7.12 -8.00
N GLY A 102 -14.89 7.07 -6.77
CA GLY A 102 -14.94 8.23 -5.86
C GLY A 102 -13.62 8.55 -5.15
N LEU A 103 -12.64 7.64 -5.21
CA LEU A 103 -11.38 7.71 -4.47
C LEU A 103 -10.20 8.11 -5.35
N ILE A 104 -10.19 7.70 -6.62
CA ILE A 104 -9.03 7.88 -7.51
C ILE A 104 -8.60 9.36 -7.68
N GLY A 105 -9.54 10.30 -7.61
CA GLY A 105 -9.23 11.74 -7.68
C GLY A 105 -8.76 12.37 -6.37
N SER A 106 -8.98 11.74 -5.22
CA SER A 106 -8.94 12.42 -3.91
C SER A 106 -8.20 11.69 -2.81
N ARG A 107 -8.01 10.37 -2.93
CA ARG A 107 -7.42 9.46 -1.93
C ARG A 107 -6.34 8.57 -2.52
N ARG A 108 -5.37 9.20 -3.19
CA ARG A 108 -4.18 8.52 -3.71
C ARG A 108 -3.10 8.46 -2.63
N ALA A 109 -2.37 7.35 -2.62
CA ALA A 109 -1.18 7.17 -1.82
C ALA A 109 -0.13 6.45 -2.68
N LEU A 110 1.13 6.63 -2.32
CA LEU A 110 2.25 5.86 -2.83
C LEU A 110 2.49 4.71 -1.87
N LEU A 111 2.72 3.51 -2.42
CA LEU A 111 3.07 2.32 -1.67
C LEU A 111 4.50 1.94 -2.04
N PRO A 112 5.52 2.38 -1.27
CA PRO A 112 6.91 2.03 -1.55
C PRO A 112 7.14 0.54 -1.29
N ILE A 113 7.60 -0.20 -2.30
CA ILE A 113 7.91 -1.63 -2.18
C ILE A 113 9.29 -1.91 -2.77
N ASN A 114 9.98 -2.92 -2.24
CA ASN A 114 11.28 -3.33 -2.78
C ASN A 114 11.13 -4.22 -4.04
N GLY A 115 9.94 -4.75 -4.25
CA GLY A 115 9.56 -5.63 -5.35
C GLY A 115 8.21 -6.26 -5.07
N PHE A 116 7.80 -7.26 -5.84
CA PHE A 116 6.62 -8.07 -5.54
C PHE A 116 6.88 -9.53 -5.93
N TYR A 117 6.15 -10.44 -5.30
CA TYR A 117 6.19 -11.85 -5.64
C TYR A 117 5.03 -12.18 -6.57
N GLU A 118 5.28 -13.08 -7.52
CA GLU A 118 4.24 -13.71 -8.28
C GLU A 118 4.59 -15.16 -8.60
N TRP A 119 3.57 -16.01 -8.66
CA TRP A 119 3.74 -17.43 -8.93
C TRP A 119 3.51 -17.70 -10.40
N GLN A 120 4.54 -18.23 -11.04
CA GLN A 120 4.42 -18.74 -12.39
C GLN A 120 3.62 -20.04 -12.36
N ALA A 121 2.48 -20.06 -13.04
CA ALA A 121 1.76 -21.30 -13.27
C ALA A 121 2.61 -22.21 -14.17
N ILE A 122 2.97 -23.38 -13.65
CA ILE A 122 3.57 -24.43 -14.45
C ILE A 122 2.41 -25.19 -15.10
N PRO A 123 2.32 -25.27 -16.44
CA PRO A 123 1.31 -26.08 -17.09
C PRO A 123 1.38 -27.51 -16.54
N SER A 124 0.26 -28.06 -16.07
CA SER A 124 0.21 -29.47 -15.75
C SER A 124 0.47 -30.27 -17.02
N GLN A 125 1.34 -31.29 -16.94
CA GLN A 125 1.37 -32.29 -17.99
C GLN A 125 0.02 -33.03 -17.99
N PRO A 126 -0.55 -33.34 -19.17
CA PRO A 126 -1.77 -34.14 -19.22
C PRO A 126 -1.55 -35.45 -18.46
N GLY A 127 -2.28 -35.65 -17.35
CA GLY A 127 -2.29 -36.92 -16.61
C GLY A 127 -1.71 -36.93 -15.19
N GLN A 128 -1.14 -35.84 -14.68
CA GLN A 128 -0.81 -35.75 -13.25
C GLN A 128 -1.96 -35.09 -12.47
N LYS A 129 -2.63 -35.91 -11.63
CA LYS A 129 -3.47 -35.46 -10.51
C LYS A 129 -2.66 -35.50 -9.22
#